data_AF-A0A7W1Q555-F1
#
_entry.id   AF-A0A7W1Q555-F1
#
_cell.length_a   1.000
_cell.length_b   1.000
_cell.length_c   1.000
_cell.angle_alpha   90.00
_cell.angle_beta   90.00
_cell.angle_gamma   90.00
#
_symmetry.space_group_name_H-M   'P 1'
#
loop_
_entity.id
_entity.type
_entity.pdbx_description
1 polymer ?
#
loop_
_entity_poly.entity_id
_entity_poly.type
_entity_poly.pdbx_seq_one_letter_code
_entity_poly.pdbx_strand_id
1 'polypeptide(L)' 'MPGVKHPEKFPWRFRVRDVRFFFDRPIRLNDIQFREKLDAFRGRENLYNWSWFVQATSKVTKHDFEILTGQQRLERI' A
#
# COMPACT_ATOMS: atom_id res chain seq x y z
N MET A 1 0.59 -21.14 -11.69
CA MET A 1 -0.29 -20.11 -11.09
C MET A 1 -1.13 -19.54 -12.21
N PRO A 2 -2.42 -19.90 -12.30
CA PRO A 2 -3.32 -19.34 -13.30
C PRO A 2 -3.40 -17.81 -13.13
N GLY A 3 -3.42 -17.05 -14.23
CA GLY A 3 -3.74 -15.61 -14.21
C GLY A 3 -2.56 -14.61 -14.22
N VAL A 4 -1.30 -15.04 -14.21
CA VAL A 4 -0.14 -14.13 -14.36
C VAL A 4 0.21 -13.98 -15.84
N LYS A 5 0.17 -12.75 -16.36
CA LYS A 5 0.57 -12.42 -17.73
C LYS A 5 2.10 -12.44 -17.83
N HIS A 6 2.67 -13.16 -18.80
CA HIS A 6 4.13 -13.27 -19.03
C HIS A 6 4.94 -13.75 -17.80
N PRO A 7 4.64 -14.94 -17.26
CA PRO A 7 5.32 -15.45 -16.06
C PRO A 7 6.85 -15.56 -16.21
N GLU A 8 7.37 -15.70 -17.43
CA GLU A 8 8.80 -15.71 -17.77
C GLU A 8 9.52 -14.41 -17.39
N LYS A 9 8.79 -13.27 -17.32
CA LYS A 9 9.35 -11.98 -16.91
C LYS A 9 9.48 -11.82 -15.40
N PHE A 10 8.91 -12.74 -14.62
CA PHE A 10 8.87 -12.67 -13.15
C PHE A 10 9.40 -13.98 -12.53
N PRO A 11 10.70 -14.27 -12.68
CA PRO A 11 11.29 -15.54 -12.22
C PRO A 11 11.25 -15.70 -10.70
N TRP A 12 11.36 -14.59 -9.96
CA TRP A 12 11.33 -14.57 -8.50
C TRP A 12 9.93 -14.25 -8.00
N ARG A 13 9.21 -15.27 -7.55
CA ARG A 13 7.81 -15.15 -7.12
C ARG A 13 7.52 -16.04 -5.91
N PHE A 14 6.61 -15.59 -5.06
CA PHE A 14 6.13 -16.34 -3.91
C PHE A 14 4.61 -16.18 -3.76
N ARG A 15 3.98 -17.09 -3.03
CA ARG A 15 2.54 -17.04 -2.74
C ARG A 15 2.33 -16.29 -1.41
N VAL A 16 1.41 -15.34 -1.41
CA VAL A 16 0.90 -14.71 -0.18
C VAL A 16 -0.29 -15.54 0.34
N ARG A 17 -0.35 -15.75 1.65
CA ARG A 17 -1.47 -16.42 2.34
C ARG A 17 -2.27 -15.39 3.14
N ASP A 18 -3.50 -15.74 3.49
CA ASP A 18 -4.36 -14.93 4.37
C ASP A 18 -4.61 -13.49 3.88
N VAL A 19 -4.71 -13.33 2.56
CA VAL A 19 -4.92 -12.03 1.91
C VAL A 19 -6.32 -11.51 2.24
N ARG A 20 -6.39 -10.26 2.69
CA ARG A 20 -7.64 -9.53 2.89
C ARG A 20 -7.75 -8.40 1.87
N PHE A 21 -8.91 -8.30 1.24
CA PHE A 21 -9.21 -7.24 0.28
C PHE A 21 -10.18 -6.24 0.90
N PHE A 22 -9.97 -4.96 0.63
CA PHE A 22 -10.77 -3.85 1.15
C PHE A 22 -11.49 -3.12 0.01
N PHE A 23 -12.26 -3.86 -0.80
CA PHE A 23 -12.93 -3.30 -1.99
C PHE A 23 -14.09 -2.36 -1.65
N ASP A 24 -14.79 -2.60 -0.54
CA ASP A 24 -15.94 -1.77 -0.14
C ASP A 24 -15.52 -0.37 0.34
N ARG A 25 -14.29 -0.25 0.84
CA ARG A 25 -13.73 0.98 1.41
C ARG A 25 -12.26 1.11 1.02
N PRO A 26 -11.97 1.41 -0.25
CA PRO A 26 -10.60 1.55 -0.71
C PRO A 26 -9.97 2.79 -0.07
N ILE A 27 -8.67 2.69 0.22
CA ILE A 27 -7.87 3.85 0.62
C ILE A 27 -7.57 4.70 -0.62
N ARG A 28 -7.90 6.00 -0.53
CA ARG A 28 -7.66 6.98 -1.59
C ARG A 28 -6.29 7.62 -1.45
N LEU A 29 -5.28 6.98 -2.02
CA LEU A 29 -3.89 7.47 -1.95
C LEU A 29 -3.65 8.77 -2.74
N ASN A 30 -4.55 9.12 -3.66
CA ASN A 30 -4.50 10.38 -4.41
C ASN A 30 -4.88 11.61 -3.57
N ASP A 31 -5.41 11.43 -2.36
CA ASP A 31 -5.64 12.49 -1.39
C ASP A 31 -4.30 12.92 -0.75
N ILE A 32 -3.97 14.22 -0.84
CA ILE A 32 -2.74 14.77 -0.24
C ILE A 32 -2.77 14.71 1.29
N GLN A 33 -3.93 14.99 1.88
CA GLN A 33 -4.12 14.99 3.34
C GLN A 33 -4.01 13.58 3.93
N PHE A 34 -4.29 12.56 3.11
CA PHE A 34 -4.03 11.19 3.50
C PHE A 34 -2.53 10.87 3.50
N ARG A 35 -1.81 11.27 2.44
CA ARG A 35 -0.37 11.02 2.31
C ARG A 35 0.45 11.70 3.40
N GLU A 36 0.05 12.88 3.86
CA GLU A 36 0.68 13.58 4.99
C GLU A 36 0.71 12.77 6.29
N LYS A 37 -0.19 11.79 6.46
CA LYS A 37 -0.26 10.93 7.64
C LYS A 37 0.72 9.76 7.61
N LEU A 38 1.34 9.50 6.46
CA LEU A 38 2.23 8.37 6.24
C LEU A 38 3.68 8.79 6.48
N ASP A 39 4.42 7.97 7.22
CA ASP A 39 5.85 8.13 7.47
C ASP A 39 6.65 8.15 6.16
N ALA A 40 6.24 7.35 5.16
CA ALA A 40 6.89 7.31 3.85
C ALA A 40 6.95 8.68 3.13
N PHE A 41 6.04 9.59 3.49
CA PHE A 41 5.93 10.93 2.90
C PHE A 41 6.49 12.04 3.82
N ARG A 42 6.88 11.71 5.05
CA ARG A 42 7.45 12.68 6.00
C ARG A 42 8.76 13.26 5.45
N GLY A 43 8.88 14.59 5.48
CA GLY A 43 10.07 15.31 5.00
C GLY A 43 10.21 15.36 3.48
N ARG A 44 9.20 14.92 2.72
CA ARG A 44 9.16 15.13 1.27
C ARG A 44 8.46 16.45 0.93
N GLU A 45 9.13 17.30 0.17
CA GLU A 45 8.61 18.60 -0.25
C GLU A 45 7.51 18.49 -1.31
N ASN A 46 7.52 17.42 -2.12
CA ASN A 46 6.56 17.21 -3.19
C ASN A 46 5.75 15.94 -2.97
N LEU A 47 4.59 16.10 -2.32
CA LEU A 47 3.64 15.01 -2.12
C LEU A 47 2.89 14.63 -3.41
N TYR A 48 2.81 15.52 -4.40
CA TYR A 48 2.11 15.27 -5.68
C TYR A 48 2.74 14.13 -6.48
N ASN A 49 4.04 13.89 -6.33
CA ASN A 49 4.69 12.70 -6.87
C ASN A 49 4.61 11.55 -5.86
N TRP A 50 3.67 10.63 -6.09
CA TRP A 50 3.41 9.46 -5.23
C TRP A 50 3.54 8.12 -5.98
N SER A 51 3.80 8.14 -7.29
CA SER A 51 3.88 6.91 -8.11
C SER A 51 4.96 5.95 -7.60
N TRP A 52 6.09 6.49 -7.15
CA TRP A 52 7.20 5.72 -6.56
C TRP A 52 6.77 4.87 -5.36
N PHE A 53 5.71 5.26 -4.64
CA PHE A 53 5.22 4.52 -3.48
C PHE A 53 4.46 3.23 -3.86
N VAL A 54 3.85 3.19 -5.06
CA VAL A 54 3.00 2.08 -5.52
C VAL A 54 3.57 1.29 -6.69
N GLN A 55 4.56 1.83 -7.39
CA GLN A 55 5.08 1.24 -8.63
C GLN A 55 5.92 -0.01 -8.40
N ALA A 56 6.52 -0.15 -7.22
CA ALA A 56 7.36 -1.28 -6.84
C ALA A 56 6.98 -1.81 -5.45
N THR A 57 7.42 -3.03 -5.14
CA THR A 57 7.31 -3.57 -3.79
C THR A 57 8.30 -2.85 -2.87
N SER A 58 7.80 -2.24 -1.81
CA SER A 58 8.60 -1.50 -0.83
C SER A 58 8.27 -1.96 0.59
N LYS A 59 9.24 -1.80 1.50
CA LYS A 59 9.00 -1.99 2.93
C LYS A 59 8.29 -0.74 3.47
N VAL A 60 7.26 -0.93 4.29
CA VAL A 60 6.53 0.14 4.98
C VAL A 60 6.75 0.06 6.48
N THR A 61 6.53 1.18 7.19
CA THR A 61 6.54 1.19 8.66
C THR A 61 5.30 0.49 9.20
N LYS A 62 5.33 0.11 10.49
CA LYS A 62 4.15 -0.44 11.18
C LYS A 62 2.98 0.55 11.15
N HIS A 63 3.27 1.83 11.44
CA HIS A 63 2.30 2.92 11.41
C HIS A 63 1.62 3.05 10.04
N ASP A 64 2.40 3.08 8.96
CA ASP A 64 1.85 3.15 7.60
C ASP A 64 1.01 1.92 7.26
N PHE A 65 1.45 0.73 7.65
CA PHE A 65 0.70 -0.50 7.43
C PHE A 65 -0.68 -0.46 8.10
N GLU A 66 -0.75 -0.02 9.34
CA GLU A 66 -2.00 0.09 10.11
C GLU A 66 -2.97 1.11 9.48
N ILE A 67 -2.44 2.23 8.98
CA ILE A 67 -3.23 3.24 8.26
C ILE A 67 -3.75 2.67 6.94
N LEU A 68 -2.87 2.06 6.13
CA LEU A 68 -3.21 1.55 4.79
C LEU A 68 -4.16 0.35 4.82
N THR A 69 -4.18 -0.39 5.91
CA THR A 69 -5.09 -1.52 6.13
C THR A 69 -6.33 -1.15 6.97
N GLY A 70 -6.46 0.12 7.36
CA GLY A 70 -7.61 0.62 8.12
C GLY A 70 -7.71 0.09 9.55
N GLN A 71 -6.62 -0.47 10.11
CA GLN A 71 -6.58 -1.06 11.45
C GLN A 71 -6.78 -0.02 12.56
N GLN A 72 -6.36 1.24 12.36
CA GLN A 72 -6.66 2.34 13.28
C GLN A 72 -8.17 2.56 13.53
N ARG A 73 -9.03 2.02 12.66
CA ARG A 73 -10.49 2.14 12.76
C ARG A 73 -11.14 0.97 13.51
N LEU A 74 -10.45 -0.16 13.64
CA LEU A 74 -10.96 -1.35 14.33
C LEU A 74 -10.75 -1.26 15.85
N GLU A 75 -9.81 -0.43 16.31
CA GLU A 75 -9.52 -0.22 17.73
C GLU A 75 -10.44 0.80 18.42
N ARG A 76 -11.40 1.40 17.68
CA ARG A 76 -12.34 2.42 18.18
C ARG A 76 -13.76 1.89 18.42
N ILE A 77 -13.92 0.59 18.64
CA ILE A 77 -15.19 -0.05 18.99
C ILE A 77 -15.08 -0.66 20.38
#